data_AF-A0A9D4PNA3-F1
#
_entry.id   AF-A0A9D4PNA3-F1
#
_cell.length_a   1.000
_cell.length_b   1.000
_cell.length_c   1.000
_cell.angle_alpha   90.00
_cell.angle_beta   90.00
_cell.angle_gamma   90.00
#
_symmetry.space_group_name_H-M   'P 1'
#
loop_
_entity.id
_entity.type
_entity.pdbx_description
1 polymer ?
#
loop_
_entity_poly.entity_id
_entity_poly.type
_entity_poly.pdbx_seq_one_letter_code
_entity_poly.pdbx_strand_id
1 'polypeptide(L)'
;MALEGNVLNPYWNWCHNHPVEAPAHTTISSNLVKEWEKYLNSCGVLTPPGEHRILSERLLLRETLWMLRGTKELFAFSWNGTDFVVNDNFKLTHLTQAAVKNSLEEVCRYASYVAHLQDFISATAGVGEETSVVSLTYQAFANSVAEQLVPYNRLLVDIEKASRWST
;
A
#
# COMPACT_ATOMS: atom_id res chain seq x y z
N MET A 1 20.32 -41.12 25.06
CA MET A 1 21.19 -40.28 24.22
C MET A 1 20.40 -39.94 22.96
N ALA A 2 19.30 -39.19 23.09
CA ALA A 2 19.20 -37.72 23.10
C ALA A 2 18.94 -37.16 21.68
N LEU A 3 17.71 -37.35 21.18
CA LEU A 3 17.17 -36.56 20.05
C LEU A 3 16.81 -35.12 20.45
N GLU A 4 16.86 -34.81 21.75
CA GLU A 4 16.53 -33.49 22.31
C GLU A 4 17.51 -32.39 21.89
N GLY A 5 18.72 -32.73 21.43
CA GLY A 5 19.72 -31.75 20.97
C GLY A 5 19.50 -31.23 19.54
N ASN A 6 18.58 -31.82 18.77
CA ASN A 6 18.32 -31.46 17.36
C ASN A 6 16.92 -30.90 17.11
N VAL A 7 16.11 -30.72 18.15
CA VAL A 7 14.81 -30.05 18.00
C VAL A 7 15.08 -28.55 17.92
N LEU A 8 15.16 -28.03 16.70
CA LEU A 8 15.14 -26.60 16.46
C LEU A 8 13.88 -26.03 17.11
N ASN A 9 14.06 -25.04 17.97
CA ASN A 9 12.94 -24.40 18.63
C ASN A 9 12.03 -23.82 17.52
N PRO A 10 10.72 -24.09 17.55
CA PRO A 10 9.84 -23.63 16.48
C PRO A 10 9.91 -22.11 16.36
N TYR A 11 10.05 -21.60 15.13
CA TYR A 11 10.23 -20.16 14.89
C TYR A 11 9.09 -19.29 15.44
N TRP A 12 7.93 -19.88 15.71
CA TRP A 12 6.75 -19.23 16.31
C TRP A 12 6.77 -19.17 17.84
N ASN A 13 7.69 -19.86 18.52
CA ASN A 13 7.75 -19.90 19.99
C ASN A 13 8.58 -18.76 20.61
N TRP A 14 9.24 -17.93 19.80
CA TRP A 14 10.21 -16.94 20.28
C TRP A 14 9.58 -15.66 20.87
N CYS A 15 8.39 -15.24 20.40
CA CYS A 15 7.87 -13.91 20.71
C CYS A 15 6.66 -13.89 21.69
N HIS A 16 6.38 -14.98 22.41
CA HIS A 16 5.25 -15.05 23.38
C HIS A 16 5.42 -14.18 24.63
N ASN A 17 6.61 -13.62 24.87
CA ASN A 17 6.88 -12.78 26.06
C ASN A 17 6.61 -11.28 25.83
N HIS A 18 6.22 -10.87 24.63
CA HIS A 18 5.77 -9.51 24.35
C HIS A 18 4.37 -9.54 23.74
N PRO A 19 3.36 -8.91 24.37
CA PRO A 19 2.07 -8.72 23.74
C PRO A 19 2.30 -7.80 22.53
N VAL A 20 2.18 -8.35 21.33
CA VAL A 20 2.04 -7.52 20.13
C VAL A 20 0.63 -6.97 20.18
N GLU A 21 0.49 -5.74 20.65
CA GLU A 21 -0.76 -5.00 20.51
C GLU A 21 -1.05 -4.86 19.02
N ALA A 22 -2.00 -5.67 18.53
CA ALA A 22 -2.50 -5.55 17.17
C ALA A 22 -3.11 -4.15 17.01
N PRO A 23 -2.61 -3.31 16.09
CA PRO A 23 -3.29 -2.06 15.80
C PRO A 23 -4.68 -2.40 15.31
N ALA A 24 -5.71 -1.76 15.86
CA ALA A 24 -7.05 -1.87 15.31
C ALA A 24 -7.06 -1.23 13.91
N HIS A 25 -6.90 -2.04 12.87
CA HIS A 25 -6.84 -1.54 11.50
C HIS A 25 -8.22 -1.06 11.04
N THR A 26 -8.37 0.26 10.90
CA THR A 26 -9.50 0.95 10.26
C THR A 26 -9.32 1.08 8.74
N THR A 27 -8.25 0.54 8.14
CA THR A 27 -7.92 0.70 6.73
C THR A 27 -8.36 -0.48 5.87
N ILE A 28 -9.08 -0.17 4.79
CA ILE A 28 -9.67 -1.13 3.82
C ILE A 28 -8.60 -1.92 3.04
N SER A 29 -7.33 -1.50 3.09
CA SER A 29 -6.17 -2.13 2.47
C SER A 29 -5.19 -2.62 3.53
N SER A 30 -5.36 -3.85 4.03
CA SER A 30 -4.39 -4.43 4.96
C SER A 30 -3.12 -4.86 4.21
N ASN A 31 -2.00 -4.24 4.55
CA ASN A 31 -0.68 -4.62 4.03
C ASN A 31 -0.01 -5.58 5.03
N LEU A 32 -0.56 -6.81 5.12
CA LEU A 32 -0.06 -7.86 6.04
C LEU A 32 1.43 -8.13 5.84
N VAL A 33 1.96 -7.85 4.65
CA VAL A 33 3.38 -8.01 4.34
C VAL A 33 4.24 -7.03 5.14
N LYS A 34 3.85 -5.74 5.20
CA LYS A 34 4.53 -4.74 6.04
C LYS A 34 4.41 -5.05 7.52
N GLU A 35 3.24 -5.51 7.96
CA GLU A 35 3.01 -5.92 9.35
C GLU A 35 3.90 -7.11 9.73
N TRP A 36 4.02 -8.10 8.83
CA TRP A 36 4.88 -9.26 9.02
C TRP A 36 6.36 -8.88 9.06
N GLU A 37 6.82 -7.98 8.19
CA GLU A 37 8.19 -7.46 8.24
C GLU A 37 8.47 -6.69 9.52
N LYS A 38 7.53 -5.86 9.96
CA LYS A 38 7.63 -5.15 11.24
C LYS A 38 7.74 -6.13 12.41
N TYR A 39 6.98 -7.22 12.38
CA TYR A 39 7.05 -8.28 13.38
C TYR A 39 8.40 -9.01 13.35
N LEU A 40 8.88 -9.44 12.18
CA LEU A 40 10.17 -10.11 12.04
C LEU A 40 11.32 -9.22 12.54
N ASN A 41 11.28 -7.93 12.21
CA ASN A 41 12.23 -6.93 12.69
C ASN A 41 12.16 -6.79 14.22
N SER A 42 10.96 -6.77 14.81
CA SER A 42 10.80 -6.73 16.28
C SER A 42 11.30 -7.99 17.00
N CYS A 43 11.24 -9.15 16.33
CA CYS A 43 11.73 -10.42 16.85
C CYS A 43 13.24 -10.64 16.58
N GLY A 44 13.94 -9.67 15.96
CA GLY A 44 15.37 -9.74 15.69
C GLY A 44 15.77 -10.69 14.55
N VAL A 45 14.81 -11.17 13.75
CA VAL A 45 15.08 -12.00 12.57
C VAL A 45 15.44 -11.07 11.42
N LEU A 46 16.75 -10.89 11.20
CA LEU A 46 17.27 -10.15 10.05
C LEU A 46 17.06 -10.99 8.78
N THR A 47 15.97 -10.76 8.08
CA THR A 47 15.80 -11.28 6.72
C THR A 47 16.94 -10.73 5.85
N PRO A 48 17.69 -11.55 5.10
CA PRO A 48 18.78 -11.05 4.28
C PRO A 48 18.25 -10.03 3.26
N PRO A 49 18.86 -8.83 3.17
CA PRO A 49 18.45 -7.83 2.20
C PRO A 49 18.85 -8.34 0.80
N GLY A 50 17.86 -8.76 0.00
CA GLY A 50 18.11 -9.16 -1.39
C GLY A 50 17.22 -10.27 -1.97
N GLU A 51 16.42 -10.96 -1.15
CA GLU A 51 15.40 -11.87 -1.71
C GLU A 51 14.22 -11.06 -2.23
N HIS A 52 14.27 -10.74 -3.52
CA HIS A 52 13.11 -10.20 -4.24
C HIS A 52 11.97 -11.20 -4.16
N ARG A 53 10.85 -10.78 -3.58
CA ARG A 53 9.69 -11.66 -3.45
C ARG A 53 9.03 -11.88 -4.80
N ILE A 54 8.71 -13.14 -5.10
CA ILE A 54 7.97 -13.49 -6.31
C ILE A 54 6.52 -13.06 -6.12
N LEU A 55 6.06 -12.16 -6.98
CA LEU A 55 4.72 -11.64 -6.98
C LEU A 55 3.92 -12.19 -8.16
N SER A 56 2.62 -12.38 -7.97
CA SER A 56 1.71 -12.65 -9.08
C SER A 56 1.24 -11.35 -9.74
N GLU A 57 1.05 -11.39 -11.06
CA GLU A 57 0.57 -10.25 -11.85
C GLU A 57 -0.76 -9.70 -11.32
N ARG A 58 -1.66 -10.59 -10.91
CA ARG A 58 -2.95 -10.21 -10.33
C ARG A 58 -2.81 -9.34 -9.08
N LEU A 59 -1.85 -9.65 -8.21
CA LEU A 59 -1.62 -8.84 -7.01
C LEU A 59 -1.06 -7.46 -7.37
N LEU A 60 -0.17 -7.40 -8.37
CA LEU A 60 0.32 -6.13 -8.90
C LEU A 60 -0.82 -5.28 -9.46
N LEU A 61 -1.69 -5.87 -10.28
CA LEU A 61 -2.86 -5.17 -10.84
C LEU A 61 -3.77 -4.62 -9.74
N ARG A 62 -4.04 -5.41 -8.70
CA ARG A 62 -4.86 -4.98 -7.56
C ARG A 62 -4.22 -3.80 -6.83
N GLU A 63 -2.91 -3.85 -6.59
CA GLU A 63 -2.21 -2.72 -5.97
C GLU A 63 -2.20 -1.49 -6.86
N THR A 64 -2.06 -1.63 -8.17
CA THR A 64 -2.17 -0.52 -9.11
C THR A 64 -3.54 0.16 -9.00
N LEU A 65 -4.63 -0.59 -8.85
CA LEU A 65 -5.96 -0.03 -8.63
C LEU A 65 -6.07 0.71 -7.29
N TRP A 66 -5.50 0.16 -6.22
CA TRP A 66 -5.46 0.84 -4.92
C TRP A 66 -4.59 2.11 -4.94
N MET A 67 -3.47 2.08 -5.68
CA MET A 67 -2.61 3.23 -5.93
C MET A 67 -3.36 4.33 -6.67
N LEU A 68 -4.06 3.97 -7.74
CA LEU A 68 -4.89 4.90 -8.52
C LEU A 68 -6.02 5.51 -7.69
N ARG A 69 -6.53 4.77 -6.70
CA ARG A 69 -7.45 5.29 -5.70
C ARG A 69 -6.78 6.22 -4.66
N GLY A 70 -5.46 6.40 -4.69
CA GLY A 70 -4.71 7.27 -3.77
C GLY A 70 -4.22 6.59 -2.48
N THR A 71 -4.25 5.25 -2.41
CA THR A 71 -3.74 4.51 -1.24
C THR A 71 -2.22 4.59 -1.20
N LYS A 72 -1.65 5.14 -0.11
CA LYS A 72 -0.19 5.34 0.02
C LYS A 72 0.56 4.11 0.56
N GLU A 73 -0.12 3.22 1.28
CA GLU A 73 0.49 2.08 1.96
C GLU A 73 0.48 0.79 1.11
N LEU A 74 1.29 0.77 0.05
CA LEU A 74 1.35 -0.37 -0.89
C LEU A 74 2.66 -1.16 -0.74
N PHE A 75 2.69 -2.40 -1.23
CA PHE A 75 3.90 -3.25 -1.20
C PHE A 75 4.76 -3.06 -2.47
N ALA A 76 4.13 -2.97 -3.64
CA ALA A 76 4.75 -2.81 -4.95
C ALA A 76 5.09 -1.34 -5.25
N PHE A 77 4.43 -0.41 -4.55
CA PHE A 77 4.63 1.02 -4.73
C PHE A 77 4.99 1.68 -3.41
N SER A 78 5.94 2.61 -3.45
CA SER A 78 6.31 3.46 -2.33
C SER A 78 5.91 4.90 -2.62
N TRP A 79 5.32 5.57 -1.63
CA TRP A 79 5.07 7.01 -1.66
C TRP A 79 6.24 7.74 -1.02
N ASN A 80 6.92 8.62 -1.76
CA ASN A 80 8.06 9.39 -1.25
C ASN A 80 7.66 10.75 -0.65
N GLY A 81 6.36 11.08 -0.61
CA GLY A 81 5.85 12.39 -0.20
C GLY A 81 5.30 13.22 -1.37
N THR A 82 5.84 13.03 -2.58
CA THR A 82 5.43 13.74 -3.80
C THR A 82 4.85 12.79 -4.83
N ASP A 83 5.49 11.64 -5.03
CA ASP A 83 5.20 10.74 -6.12
C ASP A 83 5.22 9.27 -5.66
N PHE A 84 4.43 8.47 -6.37
CA PHE A 84 4.53 7.03 -6.32
C PHE A 84 5.72 6.54 -7.14
N VAL A 85 6.47 5.59 -6.58
CA VAL A 85 7.60 4.94 -7.23
C VAL A 85 7.43 3.42 -7.10
N VAL A 86 7.77 2.68 -8.16
CA VAL A 86 7.77 1.22 -8.16
C VAL A 86 8.92 0.70 -7.28
N ASN A 87 8.57 -0.16 -6.33
CA ASN A 87 9.52 -0.78 -5.41
C ASN A 87 10.36 -1.86 -6.12
N ASP A 88 11.63 -1.97 -5.73
CA ASP A 88 12.54 -3.00 -6.24
C ASP A 88 12.47 -4.32 -5.48
N ASN A 89 11.72 -4.39 -4.38
CA ASN A 89 11.70 -5.56 -3.50
C ASN A 89 10.87 -6.75 -4.01
N PHE A 90 10.33 -6.69 -5.24
CA PHE A 90 9.56 -7.77 -5.84
C PHE A 90 10.03 -8.10 -7.27
N LYS A 91 9.69 -9.29 -7.75
CA LYS A 91 9.88 -9.73 -9.14
C LYS A 91 8.66 -10.50 -9.62
N LEU A 92 8.33 -10.36 -10.90
CA LEU A 92 7.37 -11.23 -11.59
C LEU A 92 8.11 -12.39 -12.25
N THR A 93 7.43 -13.52 -12.40
CA THR A 93 8.03 -14.73 -13.01
C THR A 93 8.25 -14.60 -14.53
N HIS A 94 7.48 -13.76 -15.19
CA HIS A 94 7.39 -13.67 -16.66
C HIS A 94 7.80 -12.29 -17.21
N LEU A 95 8.20 -11.34 -16.35
CA LEU A 95 8.60 -9.99 -16.74
C LEU A 95 9.88 -9.56 -16.03
N THR A 96 10.70 -8.79 -16.73
CA THR A 96 11.88 -8.16 -16.13
C THR A 96 11.45 -6.95 -15.29
N GLN A 97 12.24 -6.63 -14.26
CA GLN A 97 11.97 -5.48 -13.39
C GLN A 97 11.94 -4.16 -14.18
N ALA A 98 12.79 -4.02 -15.19
CA ALA A 98 12.79 -2.84 -16.08
C ALA A 98 11.49 -2.72 -16.89
N ALA A 99 10.95 -3.82 -17.40
CA ALA A 99 9.69 -3.80 -18.14
C ALA A 99 8.51 -3.37 -17.24
N VAL A 100 8.48 -3.85 -15.99
CA VAL A 100 7.46 -3.45 -15.00
C VAL A 100 7.58 -1.97 -14.63
N LYS A 101 8.79 -1.47 -14.39
CA LYS A 101 9.02 -0.04 -14.10
C LYS A 101 8.55 0.84 -15.26
N ASN A 102 9.00 0.55 -16.47
CA ASN A 102 8.68 1.35 -17.65
C ASN A 102 7.17 1.35 -17.95
N SER A 103 6.47 0.23 -17.75
CA SER A 103 5.03 0.16 -18.01
C SER A 103 4.19 0.89 -16.96
N LEU A 104 4.64 0.88 -15.69
CA LEU A 104 3.91 1.49 -14.58
C LEU A 104 4.31 2.93 -14.29
N GLU A 105 5.40 3.44 -14.85
CA GLU A 105 5.92 4.79 -14.59
C GLU A 105 4.86 5.88 -14.85
N GLU A 106 4.21 5.85 -16.01
CA GLU A 106 3.18 6.83 -16.34
C GLU A 106 1.95 6.69 -15.43
N VAL A 107 1.60 5.46 -15.06
CA VAL A 107 0.48 5.17 -14.15
C VAL A 107 0.79 5.71 -12.75
N CYS A 108 2.02 5.55 -12.26
CA CYS A 108 2.48 6.11 -10.99
C CYS A 108 2.40 7.63 -10.99
N ARG A 109 2.85 8.28 -12.07
CA ARG A 109 2.73 9.74 -12.22
C ARG A 109 1.28 10.20 -12.14
N TYR A 110 0.37 9.52 -12.84
CA TYR A 110 -1.05 9.87 -12.80
C TYR A 110 -1.66 9.65 -11.40
N ALA A 111 -1.35 8.53 -10.75
CA ALA A 111 -1.80 8.26 -9.40
C ALA A 111 -1.28 9.30 -8.39
N SER A 112 -0.09 9.86 -8.62
CA SER A 112 0.49 10.91 -7.77
C SER A 112 -0.34 12.19 -7.83
N TYR A 113 -0.83 12.58 -9.02
CA TYR A 113 -1.78 13.68 -9.15
C TYR A 113 -3.08 13.43 -8.37
N VAL A 114 -3.62 12.20 -8.45
CA VAL A 114 -4.83 11.84 -7.70
C VAL A 114 -4.59 11.89 -6.19
N ALA A 115 -3.45 11.40 -5.70
CA ALA A 115 -3.09 11.49 -4.29
C ALA A 115 -2.96 12.94 -3.81
N HIS A 116 -2.37 13.82 -4.61
CA HIS A 116 -2.32 15.25 -4.29
C HIS A 116 -3.70 15.90 -4.24
N LEU A 117 -4.62 15.54 -5.15
CA LEU A 117 -6.00 16.02 -5.09
C LEU A 117 -6.70 15.54 -3.82
N GLN A 118 -6.45 14.31 -3.38
CA GLN A 118 -7.00 13.79 -2.13
C GLN A 118 -6.41 14.44 -0.88
N ASP A 119 -5.11 14.71 -0.88
CA ASP A 119 -4.44 15.44 0.20
C ASP A 119 -4.97 16.87 0.29
N PHE A 120 -5.17 17.52 -0.86
CA PHE A 120 -5.81 18.84 -0.95
C PHE A 120 -7.21 18.81 -0.32
N ILE A 121 -8.08 17.88 -0.73
CA ILE A 121 -9.43 17.73 -0.18
C ILE A 121 -9.35 17.49 1.34
N SER A 122 -8.48 16.59 1.78
CA SER A 122 -8.34 16.22 3.20
C SER A 122 -7.86 17.40 4.05
N ALA A 123 -6.93 18.20 3.54
CA ALA A 123 -6.44 19.42 4.17
C ALA A 123 -7.54 20.49 4.27
N THR A 124 -8.42 20.60 3.25
CA THR A 124 -9.54 21.56 3.27
C THR A 124 -10.66 21.16 4.23
N ALA A 125 -10.85 19.87 4.47
CA ALA A 125 -11.90 19.32 5.32
C ALA A 125 -11.60 19.43 6.83
N GLY A 126 -10.40 19.91 7.22
CA GLY A 126 -10.07 20.24 8.60
C GLY A 126 -9.86 19.02 9.52
N VAL A 127 -9.42 17.88 8.99
CA VAL A 127 -9.24 16.62 9.74
C VAL A 127 -7.94 16.61 10.59
N GLY A 128 -7.20 17.72 10.69
CA GLY A 128 -5.98 17.80 11.52
C GLY A 128 -5.67 19.23 11.95
N GLU A 129 -5.52 19.39 13.27
CA GLU A 129 -5.01 20.51 14.07
C GLU A 129 -5.03 21.96 13.53
N GLU A 130 -5.60 22.81 14.40
CA GLU A 130 -5.77 24.26 14.31
C GLU A 130 -6.58 24.77 13.11
N THR A 131 -7.66 25.45 13.45
CA THR A 131 -8.69 26.00 12.58
C THR A 131 -8.10 27.11 11.70
N SER A 132 -7.31 26.73 10.70
CA SER A 132 -7.02 27.55 9.53
C SER A 132 -8.36 28.04 9.01
N VAL A 133 -8.57 29.35 9.00
CA VAL A 133 -9.78 29.98 8.47
C VAL A 133 -9.74 29.84 6.95
N VAL A 134 -10.12 28.66 6.48
CA VAL A 134 -10.25 28.36 5.06
C VAL A 134 -11.50 29.09 4.55
N SER A 135 -11.37 29.83 3.45
CA SER A 135 -12.52 30.56 2.90
C SER A 135 -13.61 29.58 2.42
N LEU A 136 -14.87 29.99 2.52
CA LEU A 136 -16.00 29.21 2.02
C LEU A 136 -15.87 28.90 0.51
N THR A 137 -15.26 29.80 -0.25
CA THR A 137 -14.98 29.60 -1.69
C THR A 137 -13.95 28.49 -1.92
N TYR A 138 -12.95 28.37 -1.06
CA TYR A 138 -11.93 27.33 -1.14
C TYR A 138 -12.49 25.95 -0.76
N GLN A 139 -13.36 25.90 0.25
CA GLN A 139 -14.10 24.68 0.61
C GLN A 139 -15.06 24.25 -0.49
N ALA A 140 -15.81 25.19 -1.07
CA ALA A 140 -16.71 24.90 -2.19
C ALA A 140 -15.96 24.35 -3.41
N PHE A 141 -14.76 24.89 -3.70
CA PHE A 141 -13.90 24.37 -4.75
C PHE A 141 -13.41 22.95 -4.43
N ALA A 142 -12.93 22.69 -3.21
CA ALA A 142 -12.51 21.35 -2.80
C ALA A 142 -13.64 20.32 -2.88
N ASN A 143 -14.87 20.70 -2.50
CA ASN A 143 -16.03 19.84 -2.68
C ASN A 143 -16.33 19.54 -4.16
N SER A 144 -16.21 20.54 -5.04
CA SER A 144 -16.38 20.34 -6.48
C SER A 144 -15.34 19.36 -7.05
N VAL A 145 -14.09 19.46 -6.61
CA VAL A 145 -13.04 18.50 -6.97
C VAL A 145 -13.38 17.11 -6.45
N ALA A 146 -13.81 16.98 -5.19
CA ALA A 146 -14.21 15.70 -4.61
C ALA A 146 -15.36 15.03 -5.39
N GLU A 147 -16.35 15.80 -5.83
CA GLU A 147 -17.45 15.33 -6.67
C GLU A 147 -16.96 14.80 -8.03
N GLN A 148 -15.96 15.43 -8.63
CA GLN A 148 -15.35 14.94 -9.87
C GLN A 148 -14.58 13.63 -9.69
N LEU A 149 -14.02 13.35 -8.51
CA LEU A 149 -13.36 12.08 -8.22
C LEU A 149 -14.35 10.91 -8.01
N VAL A 150 -15.63 11.16 -7.73
CA VAL A 150 -16.65 10.11 -7.54
C VAL A 150 -16.79 9.18 -8.77
N PRO A 151 -17.06 9.68 -10.00
CA PRO A 151 -17.18 8.82 -11.17
C PRO A 151 -15.88 8.05 -11.47
N TYR A 152 -14.73 8.69 -11.24
CA TYR A 152 -13.42 8.04 -11.38
C TYR A 152 -13.28 6.84 -10.42
N ASN A 153 -13.61 7.02 -9.14
CA ASN A 153 -13.57 5.94 -8.15
C ASN A 153 -14.55 4.81 -8.48
N ARG A 154 -15.74 5.13 -9.03
CA ARG A 154 -16.70 4.11 -9.48
C ARG A 154 -16.13 3.25 -10.60
N LEU A 155 -15.47 3.87 -11.58
CA LEU A 155 -14.81 3.16 -12.68
C LEU A 155 -13.75 2.17 -12.15
N LEU A 156 -12.91 2.61 -11.20
CA LEU A 156 -11.90 1.73 -10.58
C LEU A 156 -12.54 0.52 -9.88
N VAL A 157 -13.64 0.73 -9.15
CA VAL A 157 -14.37 -0.34 -8.48
C VAL A 157 -14.98 -1.32 -9.49
N ASP A 158 -15.49 -0.84 -10.62
CA ASP A 158 -16.07 -1.69 -11.65
C ASP A 158 -14.99 -2.52 -12.38
N ILE A 159 -13.80 -1.96 -12.59
CA ILE A 159 -12.63 -2.71 -13.09
C ILE A 159 -12.21 -3.80 -12.08
N GLU A 160 -12.16 -3.48 -10.79
CA GLU A 160 -11.81 -4.45 -9.74
C GLU A 160 -12.82 -5.61 -9.71
N LYS A 161 -14.12 -5.29 -9.83
CA LYS A 161 -15.17 -6.32 -9.96
C LYS A 161 -14.95 -7.17 -11.19
N ALA A 162 -14.74 -6.59 -12.36
CA ALA A 162 -14.50 -7.35 -13.60
C ALA A 162 -13.31 -8.31 -13.47
N SER A 163 -12.22 -7.87 -12.83
CA SER A 163 -11.04 -8.70 -12.54
C SER A 163 -11.31 -9.86 -11.57
N ARG A 164 -12.41 -9.82 -10.81
CA ARG A 164 -12.83 -10.91 -9.93
C ARG A 164 -13.55 -12.03 -10.68
N TRP A 165 -14.24 -11.73 -11.78
CA TRP A 165 -15.13 -12.67 -12.50
C TRP A 165 -14.48 -13.43 -13.67
N SER A 166 -13.23 -13.12 -14.06
CA SER A 166 -12.55 -13.81 -15.16
C SER A 166 -11.90 -15.14 -14.76
N THR A 167 -12.44 -15.83 -13.74
CA THR A 167 -12.02 -17.18 -13.29
C THR A 167 -13.21 -18.11 -13.37
#